data_AF-A0A932TGG7-F1
#
_entry.id   AF-A0A932TGG7-F1
#
_cell.length_a   1.000
_cell.length_b   1.000
_cell.length_c   1.000
_cell.angle_alpha   90.00
_cell.angle_beta   90.00
_cell.angle_gamma   90.00
#
_symmetry.space_group_name_H-M   'P 1'
#
loop_
_entity.id
_entity.type
_entity.pdbx_description
1 polymer ?
#
loop_
_entity_poly.entity_id
_entity_poly.type
_entity_poly.pdbx_seq_one_letter_code
_entity_poly.pdbx_strand_id
1 'polypeptide(L)'
;MLEIAFQVRFLCSDPAQQEDRASRYLAWFWLQAEHLPQAGVPASRREWWLAHCHTHRHLVTRPTGSPFRNWWGDTPLRDIARDLGLQGTYDEDYRFLSQMAHGTAQGHLYLFRPAEGGIEVRSDVLVPEMLVFGTRYVLGVAVRWQEHFGVVTTEPLCSLAQEAVEFDLRRLPPNRPAE
;
A
#
# COMPACT_ATOMS: atom_id res chain seq x y z
N MET A 1 0.77 -4.11 0.03
CA MET A 1 0.32 -5.51 0.13
C MET A 1 -0.21 -5.87 1.50
N LEU A 2 0.49 -5.64 2.62
CA LEU A 2 -0.10 -5.87 3.94
C LEU A 2 -1.38 -5.08 4.15
N GLU A 3 -1.44 -3.82 3.68
CA GLU A 3 -2.68 -3.05 3.67
C GLU A 3 -3.79 -3.72 2.87
N ILE A 4 -3.48 -4.16 1.65
CA ILE A 4 -4.42 -4.85 0.77
C ILE A 4 -4.87 -6.18 1.40
N ALA A 5 -3.97 -6.90 2.07
CA ALA A 5 -4.28 -8.14 2.78
C ALA A 5 -5.19 -7.88 3.99
N PHE A 6 -4.96 -6.81 4.76
CA PHE A 6 -5.88 -6.37 5.81
C PHE A 6 -7.23 -5.99 5.25
N GLN A 7 -7.27 -5.26 4.13
CA GLN A 7 -8.51 -4.88 3.46
C GLN A 7 -9.31 -6.10 2.98
N VAL A 8 -8.68 -7.03 2.27
CA VAL A 8 -9.32 -8.27 1.79
C VAL A 8 -9.80 -9.11 2.95
N ARG A 9 -8.97 -9.30 3.99
CA ARG A 9 -9.35 -10.09 5.16
C ARG A 9 -10.48 -9.43 5.95
N PHE A 10 -10.48 -8.10 6.04
CA PHE A 10 -11.59 -7.36 6.65
C PHE A 10 -12.88 -7.46 5.84
N LEU A 11 -12.80 -7.39 4.51
CA LEU A 11 -13.97 -7.57 3.63
C LEU A 11 -14.62 -8.95 3.85
N CYS A 12 -13.80 -9.99 4.05
CA CYS A 12 -14.26 -11.37 4.18
C CYS A 12 -14.46 -11.85 5.63
N SER A 13 -14.18 -11.04 6.66
CA SER A 13 -14.14 -11.53 8.05
C SER A 13 -15.51 -11.75 8.69
N ASP A 14 -16.56 -11.10 8.17
CA ASP A 14 -17.92 -11.22 8.69
C ASP A 14 -18.90 -11.41 7.51
N PRO A 15 -19.40 -12.63 7.30
CA PRO A 15 -20.36 -12.92 6.23
C PRO A 15 -21.63 -12.06 6.29
N ALA A 16 -22.07 -11.65 7.48
CA ALA A 16 -23.27 -10.82 7.63
C ALA A 16 -23.05 -9.37 7.17
N GLN A 17 -21.79 -8.91 7.13
CA GLN A 17 -21.42 -7.57 6.68
C GLN A 17 -20.74 -7.56 5.30
N GLN A 18 -20.50 -8.72 4.71
CA GLN A 18 -19.66 -8.85 3.52
C GLN A 18 -20.22 -8.05 2.33
N GLU A 19 -21.53 -8.06 2.12
CA GLU A 19 -22.18 -7.34 1.02
C GLU A 19 -22.08 -5.81 1.20
N ASP A 20 -22.33 -5.30 2.41
CA ASP A 20 -22.17 -3.87 2.74
C ASP A 20 -20.71 -3.43 2.59
N ARG A 21 -19.76 -4.22 3.11
CA ARG A 21 -18.32 -3.95 2.98
C ARG A 21 -17.86 -3.95 1.53
N ALA A 22 -18.30 -4.92 0.74
CA ALA A 22 -17.99 -4.99 -0.69
C ALA A 22 -18.58 -3.78 -1.45
N SER A 23 -19.81 -3.38 -1.14
CA SER A 23 -20.46 -2.22 -1.74
C SER A 23 -19.70 -0.92 -1.42
N ARG A 24 -19.27 -0.74 -0.17
CA ARG A 24 -18.42 0.40 0.24
C ARG A 24 -17.07 0.39 -0.44
N TYR A 25 -16.41 -0.76 -0.51
CA TYR A 25 -15.13 -0.90 -1.20
C TYR A 25 -15.24 -0.48 -2.67
N LEU A 26 -16.23 -1.01 -3.39
CA LEU A 26 -16.47 -0.67 -4.79
C LEU A 26 -16.81 0.81 -4.95
N ALA A 27 -17.68 1.37 -4.11
CA ALA A 27 -18.03 2.78 -4.14
C ALA A 27 -16.80 3.68 -3.95
N TRP A 28 -15.94 3.35 -2.97
CA TRP A 28 -14.71 4.08 -2.73
C TRP A 28 -13.74 3.97 -3.91
N PHE A 29 -13.53 2.75 -4.44
CA PHE A 29 -12.66 2.52 -5.59
C PHE A 29 -13.08 3.37 -6.80
N TRP A 30 -14.37 3.38 -7.12
CA TRP A 30 -14.88 4.14 -8.23
C TRP A 30 -14.76 5.66 -8.04
N LEU A 31 -14.98 6.17 -6.82
CA LEU A 31 -14.74 7.59 -6.52
C LEU A 31 -13.25 7.95 -6.62
N GLN A 32 -12.35 7.10 -6.13
CA GLN A 32 -10.91 7.31 -6.29
C GLN A 32 -10.50 7.29 -7.76
N ALA A 33 -11.19 6.52 -8.59
CA ALA A 33 -10.87 6.42 -10.01
C ALA A 33 -11.60 7.46 -10.90
N GLU A 34 -12.44 8.35 -10.33
CA GLU A 34 -13.18 9.39 -11.06
C GLU A 34 -12.25 10.32 -11.86
N HIS A 35 -11.08 10.63 -11.30
CA HIS A 35 -10.09 11.53 -11.89
C HIS A 35 -9.10 10.85 -12.84
N LEU A 36 -9.16 9.52 -13.00
CA LEU A 36 -8.25 8.82 -13.90
C LEU A 36 -8.54 9.19 -15.36
N PRO A 37 -7.54 9.17 -16.25
CA PRO A 37 -7.75 9.49 -17.66
C PRO A 37 -8.80 8.57 -18.29
N GLN A 38 -9.97 9.12 -18.63
CA GLN A 38 -11.05 8.38 -19.28
C GLN A 38 -10.90 8.37 -20.81
N ALA A 39 -9.74 8.80 -21.31
CA ALA A 39 -9.40 8.80 -22.73
C ALA A 39 -9.46 7.36 -23.27
N GLY A 40 -10.22 7.15 -24.35
CA GLY A 40 -10.44 5.82 -24.92
C GLY A 40 -11.59 5.02 -24.30
N VAL A 41 -12.20 5.47 -23.20
CA VAL A 41 -13.43 4.85 -22.65
C VAL A 41 -14.65 5.35 -23.44
N PRO A 42 -15.49 4.46 -24.01
CA PRO A 42 -16.71 4.84 -24.71
C PRO A 42 -17.64 5.73 -23.86
N ALA A 43 -18.34 6.68 -24.49
CA ALA A 43 -19.21 7.62 -23.78
C ALA A 43 -20.27 6.93 -22.90
N SER A 44 -20.91 5.87 -23.41
CA SER A 44 -21.90 5.09 -22.64
C SER A 44 -21.32 4.41 -21.40
N ARG A 45 -20.06 3.92 -21.48
CA ARG A 45 -19.34 3.32 -20.34
C ARG A 45 -18.99 4.38 -19.31
N ARG A 46 -18.62 5.57 -19.78
CA ARG A 46 -18.31 6.72 -18.93
C ARG A 46 -19.55 7.23 -18.18
N GLU A 47 -20.66 7.37 -18.87
CA GLU A 47 -21.95 7.77 -18.27
C GLU A 47 -22.41 6.75 -17.23
N TRP A 48 -22.34 5.45 -17.57
CA TRP A 48 -22.64 4.38 -16.62
C TRP A 48 -21.74 4.44 -15.39
N TRP A 49 -20.42 4.63 -15.59
CA TRP A 49 -19.45 4.74 -14.50
C TRP A 49 -19.78 5.93 -13.59
N LEU A 50 -19.99 7.11 -14.15
CA LEU A 50 -20.28 8.32 -13.37
C LEU A 50 -21.60 8.17 -12.61
N ALA A 51 -22.64 7.64 -13.26
CA ALA A 51 -23.90 7.34 -12.61
C ALA A 51 -23.70 6.34 -11.44
N HIS A 52 -22.87 5.32 -11.63
CA HIS A 52 -22.57 4.34 -10.59
C HIS A 52 -21.80 4.96 -9.41
N CYS A 53 -20.83 5.86 -9.68
CA CYS A 53 -20.13 6.64 -8.65
C CYS A 53 -21.10 7.49 -7.84
N HIS A 54 -21.99 8.23 -8.52
CA HIS A 54 -22.96 9.11 -7.87
C HIS A 54 -23.95 8.34 -6.98
N THR A 55 -24.50 7.23 -7.48
CA THR A 55 -25.46 6.40 -6.74
C THR A 55 -24.88 5.91 -5.42
N HIS A 56 -23.61 5.48 -5.40
CA HIS A 56 -23.01 4.85 -4.22
C HIS A 56 -22.16 5.79 -3.36
N ARG A 57 -22.04 7.08 -3.74
CA ARG A 57 -21.23 8.06 -3.01
C ARG A 57 -21.58 8.15 -1.53
N HIS A 58 -22.87 8.02 -1.20
CA HIS A 58 -23.38 8.09 0.17
C HIS A 58 -22.78 7.01 1.10
N LEU A 59 -22.33 5.86 0.56
CA LEU A 59 -21.73 4.78 1.33
C LEU A 59 -20.36 5.12 1.89
N VAL A 60 -19.70 6.12 1.30
CA VAL A 60 -18.29 6.46 1.57
C VAL A 60 -18.10 7.96 1.85
N THR A 61 -19.19 8.64 2.21
CA THR A 61 -19.18 10.03 2.68
C THR A 61 -19.65 10.14 4.12
N ARG A 62 -19.03 11.04 4.88
CA ARG A 62 -19.50 11.46 6.19
C ARG A 62 -20.85 12.18 6.09
N PRO A 63 -21.62 12.29 7.19
CA PRO A 63 -22.84 13.09 7.23
C PRO A 63 -22.63 14.57 6.83
N THR A 64 -21.42 15.09 7.02
CA THR A 64 -21.00 16.44 6.59
C THR A 64 -20.79 16.58 5.08
N GLY A 65 -20.91 15.49 4.31
CA GLY A 65 -20.69 15.44 2.86
C GLY A 65 -19.23 15.22 2.44
N SER A 66 -18.27 15.27 3.36
CA SER A 66 -16.86 14.99 3.06
C SER A 66 -16.63 13.48 2.85
N PRO A 67 -15.85 13.04 1.86
CA PRO A 67 -15.51 11.62 1.70
C PRO A 67 -14.71 11.10 2.89
N PHE A 68 -14.89 9.82 3.24
CA PHE A 68 -13.96 9.15 4.15
C PHE A 68 -12.59 9.01 3.49
N ARG A 69 -11.54 8.98 4.31
CA ARG A 69 -10.17 8.75 3.83
C ARG A 69 -10.03 7.35 3.24
N ASN A 70 -10.71 6.36 3.82
CA ASN A 70 -10.66 4.96 3.42
C ASN A 70 -12.09 4.38 3.29
N TRP A 71 -12.24 3.28 2.56
CA TRP A 71 -13.55 2.64 2.36
C TRP A 71 -14.14 2.00 3.62
N TRP A 72 -13.30 1.70 4.60
CA TRP A 72 -13.69 1.23 5.93
C TRP A 72 -14.01 2.38 6.91
N GLY A 73 -14.24 3.60 6.41
CA GLY A 73 -14.69 4.74 7.19
C GLY A 73 -13.57 5.39 8.02
N ASP A 74 -13.95 5.86 9.22
CA ASP A 74 -13.03 6.48 10.18
C ASP A 74 -12.31 5.46 11.08
N THR A 75 -12.57 4.16 10.90
CA THR A 75 -11.89 3.10 11.65
C THR A 75 -10.40 3.09 11.31
N PRO A 76 -9.51 3.25 12.29
CA PRO A 76 -8.07 3.12 12.06
C PRO A 76 -7.71 1.71 11.60
N LEU A 77 -6.75 1.57 10.69
CA LEU A 77 -6.31 0.24 10.23
C LEU A 77 -5.76 -0.64 11.37
N ARG A 78 -5.20 -0.03 12.43
CA ARG A 78 -4.81 -0.73 13.66
C ARG A 78 -5.98 -1.48 14.29
N ASP A 79 -7.13 -0.82 14.34
CA ASP A 79 -8.32 -1.36 15.00
C ASP A 79 -8.91 -2.49 14.16
N ILE A 80 -8.86 -2.36 12.83
CA ILE A 80 -9.14 -3.48 11.91
C ILE A 80 -8.19 -4.65 12.16
N ALA A 81 -6.89 -4.40 12.27
CA ALA A 81 -5.91 -5.46 12.52
C ALA A 81 -6.14 -6.15 13.87
N ARG A 82 -6.49 -5.39 14.92
CA ARG A 82 -6.87 -5.94 16.23
C ARG A 82 -8.10 -6.84 16.11
N ASP A 83 -9.15 -6.37 15.46
CA ASP A 83 -10.41 -7.13 15.32
C ASP A 83 -10.23 -8.41 14.48
N LEU A 84 -9.22 -8.43 13.61
CA LEU A 84 -8.80 -9.60 12.84
C LEU A 84 -7.81 -10.54 13.57
N GLY A 85 -7.39 -10.20 14.80
CA GLY A 85 -6.39 -10.95 15.56
C GLY A 85 -4.96 -10.82 15.00
N LEU A 86 -4.66 -9.74 14.29
CA LEU A 86 -3.38 -9.48 13.60
C LEU A 86 -2.65 -8.24 14.14
N GLN A 87 -2.87 -7.90 15.40
CA GLN A 87 -2.27 -6.72 16.01
C GLN A 87 -0.73 -6.76 15.99
N GLY A 88 -0.11 -7.91 16.26
CA GLY A 88 1.35 -8.06 16.19
C GLY A 88 1.91 -7.73 14.80
N THR A 89 1.33 -8.30 13.74
CA THR A 89 1.68 -7.97 12.35
C THR A 89 1.49 -6.49 12.02
N TYR A 90 0.48 -5.84 12.60
CA TYR A 90 0.31 -4.40 12.43
C TYR A 90 1.45 -3.62 13.10
N ASP A 91 1.75 -3.91 14.36
CA ASP A 91 2.69 -3.15 15.18
C ASP A 91 4.15 -3.33 14.74
N GLU A 92 4.52 -4.56 14.36
CA GLU A 92 5.89 -4.97 14.01
C GLU A 92 6.21 -4.72 12.53
N ASP A 93 5.31 -5.12 11.62
CA ASP A 93 5.58 -5.07 10.19
C ASP A 93 4.93 -3.85 9.53
N TYR A 94 3.60 -3.75 9.59
CA TYR A 94 2.86 -2.78 8.79
C TYR A 94 3.15 -1.34 9.20
N ARG A 95 3.16 -1.03 10.50
CA ARG A 95 3.36 0.34 10.99
C ARG A 95 4.71 0.89 10.54
N PHE A 96 5.77 0.09 10.67
CA PHE A 96 7.09 0.44 10.19
C PHE A 96 7.07 0.65 8.67
N LEU A 97 6.65 -0.36 7.90
CA LEU A 97 6.60 -0.30 6.43
C LEU A 97 5.78 0.87 5.89
N SER A 98 4.65 1.18 6.53
CA SER A 98 3.78 2.32 6.18
C SER A 98 4.47 3.66 6.44
N GLN A 99 5.16 3.81 7.57
CA GLN A 99 5.96 5.01 7.86
C GLN A 99 7.10 5.20 6.86
N MET A 100 7.73 4.10 6.45
CA MET A 100 8.77 4.09 5.42
C MET A 100 8.21 4.50 4.06
N ALA A 101 7.08 3.90 3.64
CA ALA A 101 6.45 4.17 2.34
C ALA A 101 5.89 5.59 2.21
N HIS A 102 5.39 6.17 3.30
CA HIS A 102 4.86 7.54 3.30
C HIS A 102 5.91 8.61 3.62
N GLY A 103 7.19 8.24 3.71
CA GLY A 103 8.25 9.20 3.99
C GLY A 103 8.07 9.90 5.34
N THR A 104 7.42 9.30 6.33
CA THR A 104 7.46 9.89 7.69
C THR A 104 8.75 9.53 8.42
N ALA A 105 9.52 8.56 7.90
CA ALA A 105 10.93 8.36 8.23
C ALA A 105 11.87 9.45 7.65
N GLN A 106 11.35 10.37 6.81
CA GLN A 106 12.14 11.46 6.22
C GLN A 106 12.83 12.31 7.28
N GLY A 107 12.19 12.59 8.41
CA GLY A 107 12.84 13.35 9.49
C GLY A 107 14.11 12.70 10.05
N HIS A 108 14.28 11.39 9.87
CA HIS A 108 15.50 10.67 10.23
C HIS A 108 16.51 10.60 9.08
N LEU A 109 16.07 10.48 7.82
CA LEU A 109 16.95 10.29 6.67
C LEU A 109 17.36 11.59 5.97
N TYR A 110 16.46 12.56 5.83
CA TYR A 110 16.73 13.80 5.12
C TYR A 110 15.85 14.97 5.56
N LEU A 111 16.48 16.12 5.80
CA LEU A 111 15.81 17.39 6.02
C LEU A 111 15.65 18.10 4.68
N PHE A 112 14.40 18.34 4.26
CA PHE A 112 14.15 19.23 3.16
C PHE A 112 14.32 20.67 3.65
N ARG A 113 15.23 21.44 3.03
CA ARG A 113 15.42 22.88 3.32
C ARG A 113 14.93 23.71 2.13
N PRO A 114 13.62 24.04 2.06
CA PRO A 114 13.05 24.74 0.91
C PRO A 114 13.69 26.10 0.62
N ALA A 115 14.18 26.79 1.66
CA ALA A 115 14.83 28.10 1.52
C ALA A 115 16.23 28.03 0.89
N GLU A 116 16.89 26.86 0.94
CA GLU A 116 18.25 26.64 0.44
C GLU A 116 18.27 25.78 -0.84
N GLY A 117 17.11 25.31 -1.32
CA GLY A 117 16.98 24.50 -2.53
C GLY A 117 17.63 23.11 -2.44
N GLY A 118 17.91 22.63 -1.23
CA GLY A 118 18.68 21.41 -0.98
C GLY A 118 17.93 20.35 -0.17
N ILE A 119 18.22 19.09 -0.46
CA ILE A 119 17.92 17.93 0.38
C ILE A 119 19.18 17.66 1.21
N GLU A 120 19.11 17.83 2.53
CA GLU A 120 20.21 17.49 3.44
C GLU A 120 19.97 16.08 3.97
N VAL A 121 20.80 15.10 3.58
CA VAL A 121 20.74 13.74 4.14
C VAL A 121 21.27 13.79 5.59
N ARG A 122 20.42 13.51 6.57
CA ARG A 122 20.76 13.59 8.00
C ARG A 122 21.30 12.29 8.58
N SER A 123 20.90 11.15 8.03
CA SER A 123 21.34 9.84 8.49
C SER A 123 21.07 8.79 7.43
N ASP A 124 22.02 7.91 7.21
CA ASP A 124 21.89 6.72 6.37
C ASP A 124 21.57 5.45 7.20
N VAL A 125 21.45 5.59 8.53
CA VAL A 125 21.32 4.47 9.48
C VAL A 125 20.15 3.55 9.17
N LEU A 126 19.09 4.06 8.54
CA LEU A 126 17.90 3.26 8.19
C LEU A 126 17.88 2.86 6.70
N VAL A 127 18.81 3.36 5.87
CA VAL A 127 18.87 3.06 4.43
C VAL A 127 18.93 1.56 4.15
N PRO A 128 19.81 0.77 4.81
CA PRO A 128 19.86 -0.67 4.60
C PRO A 128 18.52 -1.34 4.92
N GLU A 129 17.90 -0.99 6.05
CA GLU A 129 16.61 -1.51 6.47
C GLU A 129 15.52 -1.14 5.45
N MET A 130 15.50 0.09 4.92
CA MET A 130 14.53 0.45 3.85
C MET A 130 14.70 -0.44 2.63
N LEU A 131 15.94 -0.70 2.23
CA LEU A 131 16.24 -1.51 1.07
C LEU A 131 15.85 -2.97 1.30
N VAL A 132 16.11 -3.55 2.50
CA VAL A 132 15.62 -4.89 2.86
C VAL A 132 14.11 -4.94 2.75
N PHE A 133 13.45 -4.10 3.54
CA PHE A 133 12.04 -4.21 3.82
C PHE A 133 11.23 -3.82 2.59
N GLY A 134 11.69 -2.80 1.84
CA GLY A 134 11.15 -2.44 0.53
C GLY A 134 11.32 -3.55 -0.50
N THR A 135 12.50 -4.17 -0.62
CA THR A 135 12.74 -5.26 -1.57
C THR A 135 11.91 -6.48 -1.25
N ARG A 136 11.88 -6.92 0.02
CA ARG A 136 11.02 -8.01 0.49
C ARG A 136 9.55 -7.72 0.23
N TYR A 137 9.12 -6.48 0.43
CA TYR A 137 7.75 -6.04 0.15
C TYR A 137 7.40 -6.18 -1.33
N VAL A 138 8.23 -5.65 -2.24
CA VAL A 138 8.00 -5.71 -3.69
C VAL A 138 8.00 -7.15 -4.19
N LEU A 139 8.92 -7.99 -3.71
CA LEU A 139 8.96 -9.41 -4.07
C LEU A 139 7.76 -10.18 -3.57
N GLY A 140 7.33 -9.93 -2.32
CA GLY A 140 6.08 -10.49 -1.82
C GLY A 140 4.89 -10.13 -2.72
N VAL A 141 4.82 -8.89 -3.20
CA VAL A 141 3.78 -8.44 -4.14
C VAL A 141 3.84 -9.25 -5.43
N ALA A 142 5.03 -9.37 -6.01
CA ALA A 142 5.23 -10.13 -7.23
C ALA A 142 4.84 -11.61 -7.07
N VAL A 143 5.18 -12.25 -5.94
CA VAL A 143 4.81 -13.65 -5.64
C VAL A 143 3.29 -13.81 -5.58
N ARG A 144 2.59 -12.98 -4.81
CA ARG A 144 1.13 -13.09 -4.66
C ARG A 144 0.40 -12.76 -5.95
N TRP A 145 0.88 -11.78 -6.70
CA TRP A 145 0.34 -11.46 -8.02
C TRP A 145 0.54 -12.63 -8.99
N GLN A 146 1.71 -13.26 -8.96
CA GLN A 146 1.99 -14.44 -9.74
C GLN A 146 1.08 -15.62 -9.39
N GLU A 147 0.92 -15.94 -8.10
CA GLU A 147 0.05 -17.02 -7.64
C GLU A 147 -1.40 -16.83 -8.12
N HIS A 148 -1.87 -15.59 -8.17
CA HIS A 148 -3.27 -15.29 -8.50
C HIS A 148 -3.53 -15.14 -10.01
N PHE A 149 -2.56 -14.63 -10.77
CA PHE A 149 -2.75 -14.25 -12.17
C PHE A 149 -1.86 -15.00 -13.17
N GLY A 150 -0.84 -15.74 -12.72
CA GLY A 150 0.02 -16.57 -13.57
C GLY A 150 0.84 -15.78 -14.60
N VAL A 151 1.27 -14.56 -14.27
CA VAL A 151 1.83 -13.57 -15.23
C VAL A 151 3.21 -13.96 -15.78
N VAL A 152 4.01 -14.68 -15.01
CA VAL A 152 5.38 -15.15 -15.34
C VAL A 152 5.53 -16.63 -14.97
N THR A 153 6.67 -17.27 -15.31
CA THR A 153 6.96 -18.62 -14.81
C THR A 153 7.37 -18.57 -13.34
N THR A 154 7.17 -19.64 -12.58
CA THR A 154 7.44 -19.68 -11.13
C THR A 154 8.94 -19.59 -10.80
N GLU A 155 9.79 -20.02 -11.72
CA GLU A 155 11.23 -20.22 -11.52
C GLU A 155 12.03 -18.92 -11.29
N PRO A 156 11.89 -17.86 -12.12
CA PRO A 156 12.57 -16.57 -11.88
C PRO A 156 12.14 -15.93 -10.57
N LEU A 157 10.90 -16.15 -10.17
CA LEU A 157 10.29 -15.54 -8.99
C LEU A 157 10.76 -16.22 -7.70
N CYS A 158 10.91 -17.55 -7.72
CA CYS A 158 11.60 -18.28 -6.66
C CYS A 158 13.06 -17.85 -6.53
N SER A 159 13.79 -17.70 -7.63
CA SER A 159 15.19 -17.23 -7.62
C SER A 159 15.33 -15.86 -6.96
N LEU A 160 14.51 -14.89 -7.37
CA LEU A 160 14.52 -13.52 -6.82
C LEU A 160 14.11 -13.48 -5.35
N ALA A 161 13.12 -14.28 -4.94
CA ALA A 161 12.72 -14.39 -3.54
C ALA A 161 13.85 -14.96 -2.68
N GLN A 162 14.55 -15.97 -3.19
CA GLN A 162 15.66 -16.62 -2.52
C GLN A 162 16.86 -15.68 -2.39
N GLU A 163 17.22 -14.97 -3.46
CA GLU A 163 18.25 -13.93 -3.44
C GLU A 163 17.95 -12.83 -2.40
N ALA A 164 16.70 -12.34 -2.32
CA ALA A 164 16.36 -11.29 -1.36
C ALA A 164 16.27 -11.75 0.10
N VAL A 165 16.01 -13.04 0.33
CA VAL A 165 16.09 -13.63 1.68
C VAL A 165 17.55 -13.80 2.09
N GLU A 166 18.42 -14.20 1.17
CA GLU A 166 19.84 -14.49 1.40
C GLU A 166 20.76 -13.25 1.27
N PHE A 167 20.25 -12.12 0.78
CA PHE A 167 21.02 -10.90 0.59
C PHE A 167 21.55 -10.33 1.92
N ASP A 168 22.87 -10.47 2.14
CA ASP A 168 23.54 -9.95 3.33
C ASP A 168 23.98 -8.48 3.15
N LEU A 169 23.13 -7.56 3.60
CA LEU A 169 23.43 -6.12 3.56
C LEU A 169 24.55 -5.66 4.49
N ARG A 170 25.01 -6.51 5.41
CA ARG A 170 26.14 -6.16 6.30
C ARG A 170 27.48 -6.28 5.59
N ARG A 171 27.51 -6.89 4.40
CA ARG A 171 28.66 -6.85 3.49
C ARG A 171 28.55 -5.64 2.58
N LEU A 172 29.00 -4.49 3.05
CA LEU A 172 29.56 -3.50 2.11
C LEU A 172 30.72 -4.19 1.36
N PRO A 173 30.85 -4.01 0.04
CA PRO A 173 32.03 -4.48 -0.66
C PRO A 173 33.28 -3.93 0.04
N PRO A 174 34.31 -4.75 0.30
CA PRO A 174 35.53 -4.27 0.93
C PRO A 174 36.17 -3.24 0.00
N ASN A 175 36.27 -2.00 0.47
CA ASN A 175 37.01 -0.89 -0.12
C ASN A 175 36.48 -0.37 -1.47
N ARG A 176 35.73 0.75 -1.43
CA ARG A 176 35.92 1.79 -2.46
C ARG A 176 37.08 2.68 -1.99
N PRO A 177 38.15 2.86 -2.79
CA PRO A 177 39.14 3.89 -2.48
C PRO A 177 38.46 5.26 -2.51
N ALA A 178 38.87 6.14 -1.60
CA ALA A 178 38.46 7.54 -1.61
C ALA A 178 38.95 8.19 -2.91
N GLU A 179 38.02 8.75 -3.67
CA GLU A 179 38.30 9.79 -4.68
C GLU A 179 38.14 11.18 -4.04
#